data_AF-A0A090V9E0-F1
#
_entry.id   AF-A0A090V9E0-F1
#
_cell.length_a   1.000
_cell.length_b   1.000
_cell.length_c   1.000
_cell.angle_alpha   90.00
_cell.angle_beta   90.00
_cell.angle_gamma   90.00
#
_symmetry.space_group_name_H-M   'P 1'
#
loop_
_entity.id
_entity.type
_entity.pdbx_description
1 polymer ?
#
loop_
_entity_poly.entity_id
_entity_poly.type
_entity_poly.pdbx_seq_one_letter_code
_entity_poly.pdbx_strand_id
1 'polypeptide(L)'
;MKNTIITLLLLFPIFSWADAWDNLTLQQAEQVCEFLNTDPYILDYCDCCDYEGEYATKIYLMKVKSTEIISCDWNSEYYSVRADVDVLAEIPYIKEGPDINYAHRYKSKEALVITMNYTWAYNEQKKKATPIYTIIPYNIYGETNQNSGSCKAFTSFPNPKQIKNRKYKKWYNKKFQI
;
A
#
# COMPACT_ATOMS: atom_id res chain seq x y z
N MET A 1 15.20 -51.61 -22.08
CA MET A 1 14.16 -50.95 -21.27
C MET A 1 14.83 -50.01 -20.30
N LYS A 2 14.34 -48.76 -20.24
CA LYS A 2 14.33 -47.80 -19.11
C LYS A 2 15.63 -47.70 -18.27
N ASN A 3 16.26 -46.53 -18.17
CA ASN A 3 15.73 -45.52 -17.26
C ASN A 3 16.09 -44.11 -17.72
N THR A 4 15.02 -43.36 -17.90
CA THR A 4 14.92 -41.97 -18.30
C THR A 4 14.87 -41.12 -17.03
N ILE A 5 15.68 -40.07 -16.99
CA ILE A 5 15.44 -38.77 -16.32
C ILE A 5 15.25 -38.79 -14.78
N ILE A 6 16.25 -38.26 -14.06
CA ILE A 6 16.07 -37.60 -12.77
C ILE A 6 16.78 -36.25 -12.85
N THR A 7 16.06 -35.22 -13.31
CA THR A 7 16.47 -33.81 -13.13
C THR A 7 15.22 -32.92 -13.23
N LEU A 8 14.28 -33.09 -12.30
CA LEU A 8 13.08 -32.26 -12.24
C LEU A 8 12.65 -32.01 -10.79
N LEU A 9 13.50 -31.33 -10.01
CA LEU A 9 13.21 -31.02 -8.61
C LEU A 9 13.70 -29.63 -8.15
N LEU A 10 13.92 -28.68 -9.07
CA LEU A 10 14.39 -27.32 -8.73
C LEU A 10 13.58 -26.18 -9.37
N LEU A 11 12.32 -26.41 -9.71
CA LEU A 11 11.43 -25.35 -10.22
C LEU A 11 10.06 -25.43 -9.54
N PHE A 12 10.03 -25.40 -8.22
CA PHE A 12 8.87 -24.82 -7.55
C PHE A 12 9.15 -23.31 -7.45
N PRO A 13 8.57 -22.46 -8.31
CA PRO A 13 8.48 -21.06 -7.96
C PRO A 13 7.66 -21.02 -6.67
N ILE A 14 8.34 -20.71 -5.57
CA ILE A 14 7.68 -20.37 -4.33
C ILE A 14 6.87 -19.13 -4.68
N PHE A 15 5.55 -19.28 -4.80
CA PHE A 15 4.64 -18.15 -4.88
C PHE A 15 4.71 -17.47 -3.51
N SER A 16 5.75 -16.65 -3.30
CA SER A 16 5.92 -15.84 -2.11
C SER A 16 4.94 -14.69 -2.21
N TRP A 17 3.70 -14.94 -1.79
CA TRP A 17 2.75 -13.88 -1.51
C TRP A 17 3.31 -13.15 -0.30
N ALA A 18 3.62 -11.86 -0.45
CA ALA A 18 4.25 -11.11 0.62
C ALA A 18 3.18 -10.83 1.68
N ASP A 19 3.24 -11.41 2.87
CA ASP A 19 2.23 -11.19 3.92
C ASP A 19 2.08 -9.70 4.27
N ALA A 20 0.89 -9.30 4.70
CA ALA A 20 0.62 -7.95 5.18
C ALA A 20 1.42 -7.66 6.47
N TRP A 21 2.08 -6.50 6.54
CA TRP A 21 2.90 -6.10 7.70
C TRP A 21 2.17 -5.06 8.55
N ASP A 22 1.40 -5.50 9.52
CA ASP A 22 0.60 -4.64 10.41
C ASP A 22 1.02 -4.72 11.88
N ASN A 23 2.09 -5.46 12.20
CA ASN A 23 2.66 -5.62 13.52
C ASN A 23 3.66 -4.50 13.83
N LEU A 24 3.25 -3.56 14.68
CA LEU A 24 4.00 -2.36 15.03
C LEU A 24 4.36 -2.35 16.50
N THR A 25 5.53 -1.82 16.83
CA THR A 25 5.73 -1.30 18.20
C THR A 25 4.74 -0.16 18.45
N LEU A 26 4.45 0.13 19.72
CA LEU A 26 3.56 1.25 20.06
C LEU A 26 4.05 2.58 19.44
N GLN A 27 5.36 2.84 19.52
CA GLN A 27 5.96 4.03 18.94
C GLN A 27 5.77 4.10 17.42
N GLN A 28 5.91 2.99 16.70
CA GLN A 28 5.64 2.94 15.26
C GLN A 28 4.16 3.17 14.95
N ALA A 29 3.25 2.59 15.74
CA ALA A 29 1.81 2.79 15.58
C ALA A 29 1.42 4.28 15.79
N GLU A 30 2.01 4.95 16.77
CA GLU A 30 1.84 6.39 17.01
C GLU A 30 2.37 7.22 15.82
N GLN A 31 3.55 6.89 15.30
CA GLN A 31 4.13 7.56 14.12
C GLN A 31 3.24 7.40 12.88
N VAL A 32 2.67 6.21 12.67
CA VAL A 32 1.72 5.95 11.57
C VAL A 32 0.47 6.84 11.74
N CYS A 33 -0.10 6.91 12.94
CA CYS A 33 -1.25 7.76 13.21
C CYS A 33 -0.94 9.25 12.96
N GLU A 34 0.19 9.75 13.46
CA GLU A 34 0.61 11.14 13.28
C GLU A 34 0.82 11.48 11.80
N PHE A 35 1.49 10.60 11.06
CA PHE A 35 1.71 10.74 9.63
C PHE A 35 0.38 10.81 8.87
N LEU A 36 -0.52 9.85 9.08
CA LEU A 36 -1.81 9.79 8.38
C LEU A 36 -2.76 10.94 8.76
N ASN A 37 -2.63 11.51 9.95
CA ASN A 37 -3.35 12.72 10.33
C ASN A 37 -2.88 13.94 9.52
N THR A 38 -1.59 14.00 9.17
CA THR A 38 -0.97 15.10 8.41
C THR A 38 -1.09 14.92 6.90
N ASP A 39 -0.90 13.70 6.40
CA ASP A 39 -0.94 13.33 4.99
C ASP A 39 -1.90 12.15 4.75
N PRO A 40 -3.23 12.42 4.64
CA PRO A 40 -4.25 11.39 4.80
C PRO A 40 -4.60 10.63 3.52
N TYR A 41 -3.91 10.86 2.40
CA TYR A 41 -4.25 10.21 1.14
C TYR A 41 -3.32 9.03 0.88
N ILE A 42 -3.92 7.86 0.71
CA ILE A 42 -3.22 6.59 0.56
C ILE A 42 -3.73 5.83 -0.68
N LEU A 43 -2.91 4.91 -1.18
CA LEU A 43 -3.33 3.85 -2.07
C LEU A 43 -3.28 2.53 -1.29
N ASP A 44 -4.36 1.76 -1.35
CA ASP A 44 -4.36 0.38 -0.86
C ASP A 44 -3.90 -0.54 -2.02
N TYR A 45 -2.64 -0.98 -1.94
CA TYR A 45 -1.93 -1.58 -3.06
C TYR A 45 -0.83 -2.56 -2.62
N CYS A 46 -1.07 -3.85 -2.90
CA CYS A 46 -0.05 -4.90 -2.82
C CYS A 46 0.74 -4.99 -4.13
N ASP A 47 1.99 -4.52 -4.14
CA ASP A 47 2.83 -4.51 -5.34
C ASP A 47 3.40 -5.88 -5.73
N CYS A 48 3.36 -6.84 -4.82
CA CYS A 48 3.76 -8.22 -5.07
C CYS A 48 2.60 -9.15 -5.47
N CYS A 49 1.35 -8.68 -5.39
CA CYS A 49 0.18 -9.50 -5.67
C CYS A 49 -0.07 -9.64 -7.16
N ASP A 50 -0.51 -10.83 -7.58
CA ASP A 50 -0.82 -11.15 -8.98
C ASP A 50 -2.11 -10.45 -9.43
N TYR A 51 -2.05 -9.66 -10.51
CA TYR A 51 -3.13 -8.80 -11.03
C TYR A 51 -4.38 -9.56 -11.51
N GLU A 52 -4.36 -10.89 -11.54
CA GLU A 52 -5.49 -11.75 -11.94
C GLU A 52 -6.31 -12.30 -10.74
N GLY A 53 -5.90 -12.06 -9.50
CA GLY A 53 -6.58 -12.51 -8.27
C GLY A 53 -7.71 -11.61 -7.76
N GLU A 54 -8.43 -12.09 -6.73
CA GLU A 54 -9.57 -11.41 -6.08
C GLU A 54 -9.21 -10.01 -5.53
N TYR A 55 -7.99 -9.83 -5.02
CA TYR A 55 -7.45 -8.55 -4.55
C TYR A 55 -6.80 -7.70 -5.64
N ALA A 56 -6.96 -8.06 -6.92
CA ALA A 56 -5.90 -7.76 -7.87
C ALA A 56 -6.30 -7.15 -9.20
N THR A 57 -7.58 -6.87 -9.42
CA THR A 57 -7.98 -6.11 -10.61
C THR A 57 -8.03 -4.60 -10.35
N LYS A 58 -8.02 -4.20 -9.07
CA LYS A 58 -8.21 -2.81 -8.67
C LYS A 58 -7.39 -2.45 -7.44
N ILE A 59 -6.93 -1.21 -7.41
CA ILE A 59 -6.45 -0.54 -6.20
C ILE A 59 -7.38 0.64 -5.91
N TYR A 60 -7.30 1.16 -4.69
CA TYR A 60 -8.16 2.26 -4.27
C TYR A 60 -7.36 3.48 -3.86
N LEU A 61 -7.75 4.65 -4.36
CA LEU A 61 -7.37 5.92 -3.74
C LEU A 61 -8.31 6.17 -2.57
N MET A 62 -7.74 6.26 -1.38
CA MET A 62 -8.49 6.45 -0.15
C MET A 62 -8.06 7.71 0.58
N LYS A 63 -8.96 8.24 1.40
CA LYS A 63 -8.66 9.29 2.38
C LYS A 63 -8.92 8.76 3.79
N VAL A 64 -7.87 8.70 4.60
CA VAL A 64 -7.95 8.40 6.03
C VAL A 64 -8.71 9.51 6.78
N LYS A 65 -9.61 9.10 7.67
CA LYS A 65 -10.53 9.96 8.42
C LYS A 65 -10.19 9.99 9.90
N SER A 66 -9.88 8.81 10.42
CA SER A 66 -9.56 8.52 11.81
C SER A 66 -8.66 7.31 11.82
N THR A 67 -7.79 7.25 12.83
CA THR A 67 -6.95 6.10 13.13
C THR A 67 -7.14 5.70 14.58
N GLU A 68 -7.05 4.42 14.86
CA GLU A 68 -7.15 3.82 16.19
C GLU A 68 -6.04 2.78 16.34
N ILE A 69 -5.25 2.89 17.41
CA ILE A 69 -4.26 1.87 17.75
C ILE A 69 -4.99 0.72 18.45
N ILE A 70 -4.86 -0.48 17.90
CA ILE A 70 -5.47 -1.71 18.40
C ILE A 70 -4.39 -2.75 18.67
N SER A 71 -4.72 -3.81 19.42
CA SER A 71 -3.83 -4.98 19.51
C SER A 71 -3.69 -5.65 18.14
N CYS A 72 -2.49 -6.12 17.81
CA CYS A 72 -2.26 -6.87 16.59
C CYS A 72 -2.88 -8.27 16.69
N ASP A 73 -3.66 -8.66 15.67
CA ASP A 73 -4.50 -9.86 15.71
C ASP A 73 -3.71 -11.16 15.83
N TRP A 74 -2.51 -11.21 15.25
CA TRP A 74 -1.70 -12.42 15.18
C TRP A 74 -0.49 -12.40 16.14
N ASN A 75 -0.20 -11.27 16.78
CA ASN A 75 0.79 -11.19 17.84
C ASN A 75 0.43 -10.12 18.88
N SER A 76 0.00 -10.55 20.07
CA SER A 76 -0.43 -9.68 21.16
C SER A 76 0.65 -8.78 21.77
N GLU A 77 1.93 -9.02 21.48
CA GLU A 77 3.03 -8.15 21.90
C GLU A 77 3.16 -6.89 21.03
N TYR A 78 2.50 -6.89 19.86
CA TYR A 78 2.49 -5.78 18.92
C TYR A 78 1.12 -5.11 18.82
N TYR A 79 1.13 -3.96 18.15
CA TYR A 79 -0.03 -3.14 17.87
C TYR A 79 -0.27 -3.08 16.36
N SER A 80 -1.51 -2.78 15.98
CA SER A 80 -1.88 -2.46 14.61
C SER A 80 -2.65 -1.13 14.59
N VAL A 81 -2.77 -0.51 13.42
CA VAL A 81 -3.52 0.74 13.27
C VAL A 81 -4.75 0.46 12.41
N ARG A 82 -5.94 0.53 13.01
CA ARG A 82 -7.20 0.54 12.24
C ARG A 82 -7.48 1.95 11.74
N ALA A 83 -7.95 2.08 10.52
CA ALA A 83 -8.33 3.35 9.91
C ALA A 83 -9.73 3.29 9.32
N ASP A 84 -10.52 4.34 9.56
CA ASP A 84 -11.73 4.58 8.78
C ASP A 84 -11.37 5.45 7.58
N VAL A 85 -11.87 5.07 6.40
CA VAL A 85 -11.49 5.71 5.14
C VAL A 85 -12.70 6.10 4.29
N ASP A 86 -12.58 7.23 3.59
CA ASP A 86 -13.43 7.55 2.43
C ASP A 86 -12.70 7.07 1.17
N VAL A 87 -13.23 6.09 0.45
CA VAL A 87 -12.72 5.70 -0.87
C VAL A 87 -13.14 6.74 -1.90
N LEU A 88 -12.19 7.21 -2.72
CA LEU A 88 -12.39 8.31 -3.66
C LEU A 88 -12.29 7.88 -5.12
N ALA A 89 -11.55 6.81 -5.39
CA ALA A 89 -11.36 6.29 -6.73
C ALA A 89 -10.99 4.82 -6.71
N GLU A 90 -11.40 4.13 -7.76
CA GLU A 90 -10.83 2.86 -8.18
C GLU A 90 -9.79 3.13 -9.27
N ILE A 91 -8.74 2.33 -9.29
CA ILE A 91 -7.68 2.40 -10.28
C ILE A 91 -7.43 0.97 -10.76
N PRO A 92 -7.46 0.71 -12.08
CA PRO A 92 -7.14 -0.62 -12.59
C PRO A 92 -5.74 -1.06 -12.17
N TYR A 93 -5.59 -2.32 -11.79
CA TYR A 93 -4.29 -2.94 -11.57
C TYR A 93 -3.96 -3.83 -12.77
N ILE A 94 -2.84 -3.53 -13.42
CA ILE A 94 -2.33 -4.26 -14.58
C ILE A 94 -0.96 -4.85 -14.25
N LYS A 95 -0.44 -5.68 -15.15
CA LYS A 95 0.85 -6.37 -14.97
C LYS A 95 2.00 -5.46 -14.56
N GLU A 96 2.03 -4.22 -15.03
CA GLU A 96 3.10 -3.25 -14.77
C GLU A 96 2.96 -2.54 -13.41
N GLY A 97 1.80 -2.61 -12.76
CA GLY A 97 1.47 -1.77 -11.61
C GLY A 97 0.09 -1.12 -11.75
N PRO A 98 -0.22 -0.14 -10.89
CA PRO A 98 -1.48 0.59 -10.99
C PRO A 98 -1.52 1.45 -12.25
N ASP A 99 -2.60 1.35 -13.00
CA ASP A 99 -2.83 2.20 -14.17
C ASP A 99 -3.48 3.53 -13.77
N ILE A 100 -2.65 4.41 -13.18
CA ILE A 100 -3.04 5.70 -12.61
C ILE A 100 -3.83 6.58 -13.59
N ASN A 101 -3.57 6.46 -14.89
CA ASN A 101 -4.23 7.25 -15.93
C ASN A 101 -5.67 6.81 -16.20
N TYR A 102 -6.09 5.64 -15.73
CA TYR A 102 -7.44 5.13 -15.88
C TYR A 102 -8.20 5.09 -14.55
N ALA A 103 -7.70 5.81 -13.54
CA ALA A 103 -8.44 6.02 -12.30
C ALA A 103 -9.81 6.64 -12.58
N HIS A 104 -10.85 6.05 -12.03
CA HIS A 104 -12.21 6.58 -12.10
C HIS A 104 -12.79 6.80 -10.72
N ARG A 105 -13.66 7.79 -10.63
CA ARG A 105 -14.33 8.14 -9.39
C ARG A 105 -15.17 6.96 -8.91
N TYR A 106 -14.90 6.54 -7.68
CA TYR A 106 -15.66 5.54 -6.94
C TYR A 106 -15.82 6.06 -5.51
N LYS A 107 -16.96 5.78 -4.87
CA LYS A 107 -17.22 6.28 -3.53
C LYS A 107 -17.74 5.17 -2.65
N SER A 108 -16.95 4.86 -1.65
CA SER A 108 -17.28 3.91 -0.59
C SER A 108 -16.75 4.45 0.73
N LYS A 109 -17.19 3.84 1.82
CA LYS A 109 -16.63 4.02 3.15
C LYS A 109 -16.26 2.66 3.67
N GLU A 110 -15.02 2.54 4.12
CA GLU A 110 -14.45 1.27 4.55
C GLU A 110 -13.69 1.48 5.85
N ALA A 111 -13.45 0.38 6.56
CA ALA A 111 -12.50 0.31 7.65
C ALA A 111 -11.46 -0.73 7.28
N LEU A 112 -10.18 -0.43 7.48
CA LEU A 112 -9.07 -1.30 7.15
C LEU A 112 -7.96 -1.21 8.19
N VAL A 113 -7.11 -2.22 8.24
CA VAL A 113 -5.87 -2.19 9.02
C VAL A 113 -4.76 -1.63 8.12
N ILE A 114 -4.05 -0.62 8.61
CA ILE A 114 -2.92 -0.03 7.91
C ILE A 114 -1.75 -1.01 7.95
N THR A 115 -1.31 -1.40 6.75
CA THR A 115 -0.16 -2.27 6.57
C THR A 115 1.02 -1.46 6.04
N MET A 116 2.21 -1.76 6.53
CA MET A 116 3.42 -1.02 6.18
C MET A 116 3.85 -1.25 4.72
N ASN A 117 3.51 -2.40 4.15
CA ASN A 117 3.87 -2.82 2.79
C ASN A 117 2.75 -2.66 1.75
N TYR A 118 1.47 -2.68 2.12
CA TYR A 118 0.38 -2.47 1.14
C TYR A 118 -0.25 -1.08 1.22
N THR A 119 -0.04 -0.33 2.30
CA THR A 119 -0.48 1.06 2.33
C THR A 119 0.59 1.95 1.72
N TRP A 120 0.27 2.58 0.60
CA TRP A 120 1.18 3.48 -0.12
C TRP A 120 0.78 4.94 0.07
N ALA A 121 1.71 5.78 0.51
CA ALA A 121 1.48 7.18 0.80
C ALA A 121 2.49 8.09 0.09
N TYR A 122 2.25 9.40 0.11
CA TYR A 122 3.17 10.36 -0.52
C TYR A 122 4.48 10.46 0.26
N ASN A 123 5.59 10.10 -0.38
CA ASN A 123 6.93 10.28 0.14
C ASN A 123 7.56 11.56 -0.42
N GLU A 124 7.85 12.53 0.44
CA GLU A 124 8.35 13.84 0.03
C GLU A 124 9.71 13.78 -0.67
N GLN A 125 10.59 12.86 -0.24
CA GLN A 125 11.91 12.69 -0.82
C GLN A 125 11.85 12.07 -2.22
N LYS A 126 10.95 11.10 -2.40
CA LYS A 126 10.78 10.39 -3.69
C LYS A 126 9.80 11.09 -4.63
N LYS A 127 9.01 12.05 -4.13
CA LYS A 127 7.94 12.76 -4.84
C LYS A 127 6.94 11.82 -5.52
N LYS A 128 6.67 10.68 -4.89
CA LYS A 128 5.88 9.56 -5.41
C LYS A 128 5.10 8.88 -4.29
N ALA A 129 4.11 8.08 -4.67
CA ALA A 129 3.50 7.11 -3.77
C ALA A 129 4.47 5.94 -3.53
N THR A 130 4.70 5.63 -2.27
CA THR A 130 5.60 4.55 -1.81
C THR A 130 4.98 3.83 -0.63
N PRO A 131 5.34 2.57 -0.35
CA PRO A 131 4.92 1.90 0.88
C PRO A 131 5.28 2.71 2.13
N ILE A 132 4.45 2.66 3.16
CA ILE A 132 4.67 3.41 4.41
C ILE A 132 6.01 3.02 5.08
N TYR A 133 6.50 1.77 4.94
CA TYR A 133 7.81 1.37 5.52
C TYR A 133 9.00 2.18 4.97
N THR A 134 8.85 2.83 3.80
CA THR A 134 9.88 3.71 3.23
C THR A 134 9.82 5.15 3.76
N ILE A 135 8.77 5.48 4.52
CA ILE A 135 8.48 6.80 5.09
C ILE A 135 8.70 6.76 6.60
N ILE A 136 8.19 5.71 7.25
CA ILE A 136 8.30 5.46 8.68
C ILE A 136 9.17 4.22 8.88
N PRO A 137 10.28 4.31 9.63
CA PRO A 137 11.17 3.18 9.84
C PRO A 137 10.46 1.94 10.38
N TYR A 138 10.60 0.84 9.66
CA TYR A 138 10.04 -0.46 10.01
C TYR A 138 11.15 -1.50 10.00
N ASN A 139 11.38 -2.14 11.15
CA ASN A 139 12.53 -3.01 11.36
C ASN A 139 12.16 -4.37 12.01
N ILE A 140 10.87 -4.70 12.10
CA ILE A 140 10.44 -5.93 12.78
C ILE A 140 10.97 -7.18 12.08
N TYR A 141 11.06 -7.15 10.74
CA TYR A 141 11.62 -8.24 9.93
C TYR A 141 13.06 -7.96 9.46
N GLY A 142 13.78 -7.05 10.12
CA GLY A 142 15.12 -6.60 9.73
C GLY A 142 15.12 -5.32 8.89
N GLU A 143 16.27 -4.95 8.34
CA GLU A 143 16.41 -3.73 7.53
C GLU A 143 15.64 -3.85 6.21
N THR A 144 14.67 -2.96 6.00
CA THR A 144 13.93 -2.86 4.73
C THR A 144 14.65 -1.94 3.74
N ASN A 145 14.67 -2.30 2.45
CA ASN A 145 15.17 -1.41 1.41
C ASN A 145 14.21 -0.23 1.18
N GLN A 146 14.61 0.97 1.59
CA GLN A 146 13.79 2.18 1.48
C GLN A 146 13.77 2.83 0.08
N ASN A 147 14.52 2.28 -0.88
CA ASN A 147 14.74 2.93 -2.18
C ASN A 147 13.85 2.41 -3.32
N SER A 148 13.11 1.33 -3.11
CA SER A 148 12.14 0.80 -4.06
C SER A 148 10.94 0.18 -3.33
N GLY A 149 9.86 -0.08 -4.08
CA GLY A 149 8.86 -1.05 -3.63
C GLY A 149 9.50 -2.43 -3.56
N SER A 150 8.80 -3.37 -2.92
CA SER A 150 9.29 -4.74 -2.77
C SER A 150 9.30 -5.49 -4.11
N CYS A 151 8.29 -5.26 -4.96
CA CYS A 151 8.11 -5.96 -6.23
C CYS A 151 7.89 -5.04 -7.43
N LYS A 152 7.37 -3.82 -7.24
CA LYS A 152 7.16 -2.84 -8.33
C LYS A 152 7.78 -1.48 -8.00
N ALA A 153 7.98 -0.69 -9.04
CA ALA A 153 8.49 0.66 -8.90
C ALA A 153 7.49 1.58 -8.18
N PHE A 154 8.01 2.65 -7.58
CA PHE A 154 7.17 3.71 -7.01
C PHE A 154 6.25 4.35 -8.05
N THR A 155 5.00 4.58 -7.67
CA THR A 155 3.93 5.07 -8.56
C THR A 155 3.53 6.51 -8.22
N SER A 156 2.61 7.07 -9.00
CA SER A 156 2.05 8.40 -8.78
C SER A 156 0.63 8.31 -8.22
N PHE A 157 0.15 9.43 -7.69
CA PHE A 157 -1.26 9.57 -7.35
C PHE A 157 -2.08 9.96 -8.60
N PRO A 158 -3.36 9.55 -8.72
CA PRO A 158 -4.18 9.85 -9.89
C PRO A 158 -4.49 11.34 -10.05
N ASN A 159 -4.73 11.75 -11.30
CA ASN A 159 -4.95 13.16 -11.57
C ASN A 159 -6.26 13.62 -10.89
N PRO A 160 -6.26 14.74 -10.12
CA PRO A 160 -7.46 15.20 -9.43
C PRO A 160 -8.64 15.53 -10.36
N LYS A 161 -8.39 15.78 -11.66
CA LYS A 161 -9.43 15.95 -12.68
C LYS A 161 -10.32 14.71 -12.83
N GLN A 162 -9.75 13.51 -12.70
CA GLN A 162 -10.47 12.22 -12.79
C GLN A 162 -11.31 11.96 -11.54
N ILE A 163 -10.76 12.29 -10.36
CA ILE A 163 -11.39 12.02 -9.06
C ILE A 163 -12.52 13.01 -8.76
N LYS A 164 -12.42 14.25 -9.26
CA LYS A 164 -13.41 15.33 -9.04
C LYS A 164 -13.70 15.57 -7.54
N ASN A 165 -12.65 15.54 -6.71
CA ASN A 165 -12.72 15.82 -5.28
C ASN A 165 -11.89 17.08 -4.93
N ARG A 166 -12.55 18.10 -4.36
CA ARG A 166 -11.93 19.40 -4.05
C ARG A 166 -10.84 19.30 -2.98
N LYS A 167 -11.06 18.51 -1.93
CA LYS A 167 -10.08 18.34 -0.84
C LYS A 167 -8.83 17.61 -1.36
N TYR A 168 -9.04 16.59 -2.19
CA TYR A 168 -7.96 15.86 -2.84
C TYR A 168 -7.17 16.77 -3.80
N LYS A 169 -7.85 17.52 -4.66
CA LYS A 169 -7.20 18.50 -5.55
C LYS A 169 -6.33 19.50 -4.79
N LYS A 170 -6.82 20.05 -3.67
CA LYS A 170 -6.06 20.99 -2.85
C LYS A 170 -4.78 20.35 -2.29
N TRP A 171 -4.89 19.13 -1.78
CA TRP A 171 -3.74 18.38 -1.29
C TRP A 171 -2.74 18.06 -2.42
N TYR A 172 -3.24 17.56 -3.54
CA TYR A 172 -2.44 17.18 -4.71
C TYR A 172 -1.61 18.38 -5.21
N ASN A 173 -2.24 19.54 -5.41
CA ASN A 173 -1.53 20.74 -5.85
C ASN A 173 -0.47 21.21 -4.84
N LYS A 174 -0.72 21.07 -3.52
CA LYS A 174 0.26 21.42 -2.48
C LYS A 174 1.51 20.52 -2.57
N LYS A 175 1.32 19.22 -2.78
CA LYS A 175 2.42 18.24 -2.77
C LYS A 175 3.21 18.21 -4.08
N PHE A 176 2.54 18.37 -5.21
CA PHE A 176 3.15 18.26 -6.54
C PHE A 176 3.54 19.61 -7.18
N GLN A 177 3.34 20.74 -6.49
CA GLN A 177 3.67 22.11 -6.96
C GLN A 177 3.19 22.39 -8.40
N ILE A 178 1.90 22.14 -8.66
CA ILE A 178 1.25 22.39 -9.97
C ILE A 178 0.30 23.58 -9.87
#